data_AF-A0A6V7KPZ1-F1
#
_entry.id   AF-A0A6V7KPZ1-F1
#
_cell.length_a   1.000
_cell.length_b   1.000
_cell.length_c   1.000
_cell.angle_alpha   90.00
_cell.angle_beta   90.00
_cell.angle_gamma   90.00
#
_symmetry.space_group_name_H-M   'P 1'
#
loop_
_entity.id
_entity.type
_entity.pdbx_description
1 polymer ?
#
loop_
_entity_poly.entity_id
_entity_poly.type
_entity_poly.pdbx_seq_one_letter_code
_entity_poly.pdbx_strand_id
1 'polypeptide(L)'
;HPVHAPASRDPWQCEIPPAKNYKIAPIDGVFNLFLTEDDVKNKKPIPYVYPDLGTFVRDMNLLCTMIADGPLKSFCYRRLSYLSSKFQLHVLLNELRELASQKAVPHRDFYNIRK
;
A
#
# COMPACT_ATOMS: atom_id res chain seq x y z
N HIS A 1 -4.78 9.27 31.48
CA HIS A 1 -4.77 8.00 30.72
C HIS A 1 -6.04 7.23 31.05
N PRO A 2 -6.87 6.80 30.09
CA PRO A 2 -8.02 5.96 30.40
C PRO A 2 -7.54 4.61 30.93
N VAL A 3 -8.03 4.25 32.11
CA VAL A 3 -7.74 3.03 32.88
C VAL A 3 -8.68 1.93 32.41
N HIS A 4 -8.48 1.42 31.20
CA HIS A 4 -9.12 0.16 30.78
C HIS A 4 -8.01 -0.82 30.40
N ALA A 5 -7.84 -1.84 31.25
CA ALA A 5 -7.05 -3.00 30.90
C ALA A 5 -7.65 -3.60 29.62
N PRO A 6 -6.84 -3.88 28.58
CA PRO A 6 -7.35 -4.59 27.42
C PRO A 6 -7.95 -5.92 27.88
N ALA A 7 -9.06 -6.30 27.27
CA ALA A 7 -9.72 -7.57 27.57
C ALA A 7 -8.69 -8.71 27.55
N SER A 8 -8.75 -9.60 28.54
CA SER A 8 -7.92 -10.80 28.69
C SER A 8 -8.21 -11.86 27.61
N ARG A 9 -8.19 -11.46 26.34
CA ARG A 9 -8.19 -12.37 25.20
C ARG A 9 -6.79 -12.37 24.61
N ASP A 10 -6.28 -13.57 24.32
CA ASP A 10 -5.01 -13.72 23.61
C ASP A 10 -5.15 -13.04 22.24
N PRO A 11 -4.35 -12.00 21.92
CA PRO A 11 -4.44 -11.28 20.66
C PRO A 11 -4.10 -12.14 19.44
N TRP A 12 -3.56 -13.35 19.65
CA TRP A 12 -3.24 -14.33 18.62
C TRP A 12 -4.28 -15.44 18.48
N GLN A 13 -5.32 -15.45 19.33
CA GLN A 13 -6.42 -16.39 19.23
C GLN A 13 -7.31 -16.02 18.03
N CYS A 14 -7.02 -16.64 16.90
CA CYS A 14 -7.77 -16.50 15.65
C CYS A 14 -8.46 -17.84 15.33
N GLU A 15 -9.76 -17.81 15.04
CA GLU A 15 -10.45 -18.97 14.49
C GLU A 15 -9.99 -19.20 13.05
N ILE A 16 -9.28 -20.30 12.81
CA ILE A 16 -8.84 -20.67 11.46
C ILE A 16 -10.04 -21.27 10.72
N PRO A 17 -10.53 -20.64 9.63
CA PRO A 17 -11.66 -21.17 8.88
C PRO A 17 -11.30 -22.52 8.23
N PRO A 18 -12.27 -23.43 8.05
CA PRO A 18 -12.03 -24.70 7.40
C PRO A 18 -11.63 -24.52 5.92
N ALA A 19 -10.86 -25.47 5.38
CA ALA A 19 -10.43 -25.44 4.00
C ALA A 19 -11.62 -25.50 3.04
N LYS A 20 -11.65 -24.62 2.03
CA LYS A 20 -12.69 -24.59 1.00
C LYS A 20 -12.50 -25.63 -0.12
N ASN A 21 -11.40 -26.40 -0.08
CA ASN A 21 -11.05 -27.45 -1.06
C ASN A 21 -10.99 -27.00 -2.52
N TYR A 22 -10.67 -25.73 -2.77
CA TYR A 22 -10.48 -25.21 -4.13
C TYR A 22 -9.28 -25.85 -4.81
N LYS A 23 -9.37 -25.97 -6.13
CA LYS A 23 -8.27 -26.39 -7.00
C LYS A 23 -7.61 -25.15 -7.59
N ILE A 24 -6.29 -25.18 -7.76
CA ILE A 24 -5.51 -24.08 -8.32
C ILE A 24 -4.88 -24.57 -9.62
N ALA A 25 -5.10 -23.86 -10.72
CA ALA A 25 -4.48 -24.20 -12.00
C ALA A 25 -4.18 -22.94 -12.84
N PRO A 26 -3.14 -22.97 -13.69
CA PRO A 26 -2.83 -21.85 -14.56
C PRO A 26 -3.77 -21.80 -15.78
N ILE A 27 -4.23 -20.60 -16.14
CA ILE A 27 -4.84 -20.26 -17.43
C ILE A 27 -3.97 -19.17 -18.04
N ASP A 28 -3.37 -19.44 -19.20
CA ASP A 28 -2.51 -18.49 -19.93
C ASP A 28 -1.41 -17.85 -19.04
N GLY A 29 -0.84 -18.66 -18.13
CA GLY A 29 0.21 -18.24 -17.20
C GLY A 29 -0.28 -17.56 -15.91
N VAL A 30 -1.58 -17.29 -15.78
CA VAL A 30 -2.20 -16.73 -14.56
C VAL A 30 -2.85 -17.84 -13.74
N PHE A 31 -2.52 -17.95 -12.46
CA PHE A 31 -3.15 -18.93 -11.57
C PHE A 31 -4.57 -18.51 -11.19
N ASN A 32 -5.51 -19.44 -11.37
CA ASN A 32 -6.92 -19.25 -11.06
C ASN A 32 -7.41 -20.30 -10.07
N LEU A 33 -8.48 -19.96 -9.34
CA LEU A 33 -9.15 -20.83 -8.40
C LEU A 33 -10.37 -21.49 -9.04
N PHE A 34 -10.58 -22.77 -8.78
CA PHE A 34 -11.67 -23.58 -9.30
C PHE A 34 -12.36 -24.34 -8.17
N LEU A 35 -13.68 -24.55 -8.28
CA LEU A 35 -14.45 -25.26 -7.26
C LEU A 35 -14.26 -26.78 -7.35
N THR A 36 -14.22 -27.32 -8.57
CA THR A 36 -14.12 -28.77 -8.83
C THR A 36 -13.07 -29.09 -9.90
N GLU A 37 -12.72 -30.37 -10.04
CA GLU A 37 -11.80 -30.82 -11.10
C GLU A 37 -12.42 -30.72 -12.50
N ASP A 38 -13.74 -30.82 -12.63
CA ASP A 38 -14.42 -30.62 -13.90
C ASP A 38 -14.42 -29.14 -14.32
N ASP A 39 -14.50 -28.20 -13.38
CA ASP A 39 -14.32 -26.78 -13.67
C ASP A 39 -12.91 -26.47 -14.19
N VAL A 40 -11.88 -27.18 -13.69
CA VAL A 40 -10.51 -27.08 -14.21
C VAL A 40 -10.46 -27.54 -15.67
N LYS A 41 -11.05 -28.70 -16.00
CA LYS A 41 -11.09 -29.23 -17.38
C LYS A 41 -11.84 -28.30 -18.33
N ASN A 42 -12.93 -27.69 -17.87
CA ASN A 42 -13.75 -26.76 -18.64
C ASN A 42 -13.23 -25.31 -18.62
N LYS A 43 -12.09 -25.03 -17.97
CA LYS A 43 -11.49 -23.69 -17.81
C LYS A 43 -12.49 -22.65 -17.29
N LYS A 44 -13.30 -23.03 -16.30
CA LYS A 44 -14.31 -22.17 -15.67
C LYS A 44 -13.88 -21.77 -14.26
N PRO A 45 -13.05 -20.73 -14.11
CA PRO A 45 -12.59 -20.30 -12.79
C PRO A 45 -13.73 -19.67 -11.97
N ILE A 46 -13.52 -19.60 -10.65
CA ILE A 46 -14.38 -18.84 -9.74
C ILE A 46 -14.28 -17.35 -10.13
N PRO A 47 -15.40 -16.63 -10.31
CA PRO A 47 -15.42 -15.26 -10.83
C PRO A 47 -15.04 -14.23 -9.74
N TYR A 48 -13.82 -14.32 -9.22
CA TYR A 48 -13.26 -13.26 -8.38
C TYR A 48 -13.00 -12.01 -9.22
N VAL A 49 -13.13 -10.85 -8.60
CA VAL A 49 -12.87 -9.57 -9.27
C VAL A 49 -11.37 -9.30 -9.22
N TYR A 50 -10.72 -9.35 -10.38
CA TYR A 50 -9.34 -8.93 -10.58
C TYR A 50 -9.18 -8.45 -12.03
N PRO A 51 -8.22 -7.55 -12.31
CA PRO A 51 -7.90 -7.19 -13.68
C PRO A 51 -7.34 -8.42 -14.41
N ASP A 52 -7.87 -8.71 -15.59
CA ASP A 52 -7.30 -9.75 -16.45
C ASP A 52 -5.91 -9.31 -16.96
N LEU A 53 -5.12 -10.30 -17.39
CA LEU A 53 -3.75 -10.06 -17.86
C LEU A 53 -3.67 -9.02 -18.98
N GLY A 54 -4.61 -9.05 -19.92
CA GLY A 54 -4.65 -8.10 -21.04
C GLY A 54 -4.89 -6.67 -20.57
N THR A 55 -5.84 -6.49 -19.63
CA THR A 55 -6.09 -5.19 -19.01
C THR A 55 -4.88 -4.69 -18.22
N PHE A 56 -4.26 -5.54 -17.40
CA PHE A 56 -3.06 -5.18 -16.66
C PHE A 56 -1.92 -4.71 -17.59
N VAL A 57 -1.63 -5.46 -18.65
CA VAL A 57 -0.56 -5.14 -19.61
C VAL A 57 -0.86 -3.82 -20.34
N ARG A 58 -2.11 -3.60 -20.75
CA ARG A 58 -2.53 -2.36 -21.40
C ARG A 58 -2.36 -1.16 -20.48
N ASP A 59 -2.82 -1.26 -19.24
CA ASP A 59 -2.72 -0.18 -18.25
C ASP A 59 -1.25 0.12 -17.91
N MET A 60 -0.41 -0.91 -17.81
CA MET A 60 1.01 -0.75 -17.61
C MET A 60 1.69 -0.02 -18.78
N ASN A 61 1.35 -0.37 -20.02
CA ASN A 61 1.87 0.32 -21.20
C ASN A 61 1.41 1.79 -21.28
N LEU A 62 0.19 2.08 -20.84
CA LEU A 62 -0.31 3.44 -20.73
C LEU A 62 0.50 4.23 -19.69
N LEU A 63 0.76 3.66 -18.51
CA LEU A 63 1.62 4.27 -17.48
C LEU A 63 3.03 4.53 -18.01
N CYS A 64 3.64 3.57 -18.70
CA CYS A 64 4.95 3.73 -19.32
C CYS A 64 4.98 4.87 -20.34
N THR A 65 3.95 4.98 -21.17
CA THR A 65 3.80 6.09 -22.13
C THR A 65 3.74 7.44 -21.41
N MET A 66 2.95 7.54 -20.33
CA MET A 66 2.86 8.77 -19.53
C MET A 66 4.19 9.12 -18.84
N ILE A 67 4.94 8.13 -18.35
CA ILE A 67 6.26 8.35 -17.72
C ILE A 67 7.29 8.84 -18.76
N ALA A 68 7.19 8.35 -19.99
CA ALA A 68 8.06 8.76 -21.10
C ALA A 68 7.69 10.13 -21.69
N ASP A 69 6.51 10.66 -21.38
CA ASP A 69 6.06 11.98 -21.86
C ASP A 69 6.93 13.11 -21.29
N GLY A 70 7.68 13.78 -22.17
CA GLY A 70 8.63 14.83 -21.80
C GLY A 70 8.00 16.05 -21.11
N PRO A 71 6.89 16.61 -21.62
CA PRO A 71 6.15 17.68 -20.98
C PRO A 71 5.67 17.32 -19.56
N LEU A 72 5.02 16.17 -19.38
CA LEU A 72 4.54 15.69 -18.09
C LEU A 72 5.70 15.47 -17.11
N LYS A 73 6.78 14.85 -17.56
CA LYS A 73 8.00 14.64 -16.76
C LYS A 73 8.60 15.96 -16.27
N SER A 74 8.71 16.94 -17.17
CA SER A 74 9.23 18.27 -16.85
C SER A 74 8.32 19.02 -15.88
N PHE A 75 7.00 18.92 -16.06
CA PHE A 75 6.00 19.49 -15.15
C PHE A 75 6.11 18.90 -13.74
N CYS A 76 6.10 17.57 -13.63
CA CYS A 76 6.25 16.87 -12.36
C CYS A 76 7.57 17.23 -11.67
N TYR A 77 8.68 17.28 -12.42
CA TYR A 77 9.98 17.70 -11.89
C TYR A 77 9.93 19.12 -11.29
N ARG A 78 9.42 20.10 -12.04
CA ARG A 78 9.30 21.49 -11.55
C ARG A 78 8.44 21.58 -10.28
N ARG A 79 7.33 20.84 -10.23
CA ARG A 79 6.44 20.81 -9.06
C ARG A 79 7.12 20.18 -7.84
N LEU A 80 7.84 19.08 -8.02
CA LEU A 80 8.60 18.44 -6.94
C LEU A 80 9.74 19.34 -6.44
N SER A 81 10.46 19.99 -7.34
CA SER A 81 11.51 20.97 -7.00
C SER A 81 10.93 22.14 -6.19
N TYR A 82 9.79 22.70 -6.64
CA TYR A 82 9.10 23.75 -5.89
C TYR A 82 8.69 23.30 -4.48
N LEU A 83 8.10 22.11 -4.34
CA LEU A 83 7.71 21.58 -3.03
C LEU A 83 8.92 21.37 -2.12
N SER A 84 10.03 20.87 -2.66
CA SER A 84 11.29 20.70 -1.93
C SER A 84 11.83 22.06 -1.45
N SER A 85 11.93 23.05 -2.33
CA SER A 85 12.41 24.39 -1.96
C SER A 85 11.47 25.08 -0.96
N LYS A 86 10.15 24.91 -1.10
CA LYS A 86 9.17 25.42 -0.13
C LYS A 86 9.38 24.78 1.25
N PHE A 87 9.64 23.48 1.31
CA PHE A 87 9.91 22.79 2.56
C PHE A 87 11.25 23.23 3.16
N GLN A 88 12.30 23.40 2.35
CA GLN A 88 13.60 23.93 2.81
C GLN A 88 13.43 25.32 3.43
N LEU A 89 12.66 26.20 2.79
CA LEU A 89 12.34 27.52 3.35
C LEU A 89 11.57 27.42 4.67
N HIS A 90 10.59 26.51 4.75
CA HIS A 90 9.86 26.24 5.99
C HIS A 90 10.81 25.84 7.12
N VAL A 91 11.73 24.90 6.87
CA VAL A 91 12.73 24.48 7.84
C VAL A 91 13.59 25.66 8.28
N LEU A 92 14.17 26.42 7.34
CA LEU A 92 15.01 27.59 7.66
C LEU A 92 14.29 28.63 8.54
N LEU A 93 13.00 28.88 8.29
CA LEU A 93 12.24 29.87 9.04
C LEU A 93 11.71 29.35 10.39
N ASN A 94 11.54 28.04 10.55
CA ASN A 94 10.81 27.47 11.70
C ASN A 94 11.63 26.53 12.59
N GLU A 95 12.85 26.15 12.19
CA GLU A 95 13.66 25.15 12.90
C GLU A 95 13.78 25.45 14.40
N LEU A 96 14.12 26.69 14.78
CA LEU A 96 14.26 27.08 16.18
C LEU A 96 12.95 26.98 16.97
N ARG A 97 11.84 27.36 16.34
CA ARG A 97 10.50 27.29 16.94
C ARG A 97 10.05 25.84 17.13
N GLU A 98 10.32 25.00 16.14
CA GLU A 98 10.02 23.57 16.19
C GLU A 98 10.88 22.87 17.24
N LEU A 99 12.18 23.19 17.31
CA LEU A 99 13.10 22.67 18.31
C LEU A 99 12.66 23.05 19.74
N ALA A 100 12.25 24.30 19.96
CA ALA A 100 11.73 24.74 21.25
C ALA A 100 10.44 23.99 21.63
N SER A 101 9.57 23.75 20.65
CA SER A 101 8.32 23.00 20.85
C SER A 101 8.58 21.53 21.23
N GLN A 102 9.60 20.90 20.65
CA GLN A 102 10.02 19.54 21.03
C GLN A 102 10.58 19.51 22.45
N LYS A 103 11.44 20.46 22.81
CA LYS A 103 12.03 20.56 24.17
C LYS A 103 10.98 20.80 25.26
N ALA A 104 9.86 21.43 24.92
CA ALA A 104 8.75 21.66 25.86
C ALA A 104 8.00 20.36 26.24
N VAL A 105 8.26 19.23 25.56
CA VAL A 105 7.66 17.93 25.87
C VAL A 105 8.76 16.91 26.20
N PRO A 106 9.30 16.90 27.44
CA PRO A 106 10.52 16.16 27.79
C PRO A 106 10.39 14.63 27.64
N HIS A 107 9.17 14.11 27.76
CA HIS A 107 8.89 12.67 27.68
C HIS A 107 8.65 12.16 26.26
N ARG A 108 8.61 13.06 25.26
CA ARG A 108 8.46 12.68 23.85
C ARG A 108 9.74 13.01 23.10
N ASP A 109 10.67 12.08 23.18
CA ASP A 109 11.88 12.07 22.38
C ASP A 109 11.84 10.92 21.37
N PHE A 110 12.93 10.74 20.62
CA PHE A 110 13.05 9.70 19.61
C PHE A 110 12.79 8.28 20.14
N TYR A 111 13.09 8.02 21.41
CA TYR A 111 12.99 6.69 22.02
C TYR A 111 11.58 6.38 22.52
N ASN A 112 10.83 7.40 22.91
CA ASN A 112 9.51 7.25 23.53
C ASN A 112 8.34 7.45 22.56
N ILE A 113 8.63 7.75 21.28
CA ILE A 113 7.63 7.75 20.20
C ILE A 113 7.41 6.33 19.65
N ARG A 114 6.14 5.98 19.39
CA ARG A 114 5.80 4.79 18.62
C ARG A 114 5.86 5.14 17.13
N LYS A 115 6.55 4.31 16.35
CA LYS A 115 6.67 4.44 14.90
C LYS A 115 5.70 3.50 14.20
#